data_AF-A0A127SCF0-F1
#
_entry.id   AF-A0A127SCF0-F1
#
_cell.length_a   1.000
_cell.length_b   1.000
_cell.length_c   1.000
_cell.angle_alpha   90.00
_cell.angle_beta   90.00
_cell.angle_gamma   90.00
#
_symmetry.space_group_name_H-M   'P 1'
#
loop_
_entity.id
_entity.type
_entity.pdbx_description
1 polymer ?
#
loop_
_entity_poly.entity_id
_entity_poly.type
_entity_poly.pdbx_seq_one_letter_code
_entity_poly.pdbx_strand_id
1 'polypeptide(L)' 'EEAHYAWGYRDGKAVHVSPGMLDAEAYGVKTNVQDMASWVVANMAPDNVQDASLKQGITLAQSRYWRVGAMYQ' A
#
# COMPACT_ATOMS: atom_id res chain seq x y z
N GLU A 1 -1.14 0.57 -20.47
CA GLU A 1 -0.54 0.10 -19.20
C GLU A 1 0.98 -0.10 -19.31
N GLU A 2 1.50 -0.76 -20.34
CA GLU A 2 2.94 -1.11 -20.38
C GLU A 2 3.93 0.07 -20.33
N ALA A 3 3.62 1.21 -20.96
CA ALA A 3 4.58 2.33 -21.05
C ALA A 3 4.97 2.96 -19.70
N HIS A 4 4.15 2.78 -18.67
CA HIS A 4 4.39 3.32 -17.33
C HIS A 4 4.74 2.24 -16.29
N TYR A 5 4.76 0.97 -16.69
CA TYR A 5 5.14 -0.13 -15.82
C TYR A 5 6.64 -0.42 -15.99
N ALA A 6 7.43 0.01 -15.01
CA ALA A 6 8.86 -0.22 -15.00
C ALA A 6 9.23 -1.69 -14.80
N TRP A 7 10.28 -2.14 -15.49
CA TRP A 7 10.91 -3.43 -15.26
C TRP A 7 11.72 -3.43 -13.96
N GLY A 8 11.54 -4.47 -13.14
CA GLY A 8 12.49 -4.80 -12.09
C GLY A 8 13.68 -5.55 -12.66
N TYR A 9 14.79 -5.58 -11.92
CA TYR A 9 15.99 -6.33 -12.32
C TYR A 9 16.47 -7.22 -11.18
N ARG A 10 16.72 -8.51 -11.49
CA ARG A 10 17.33 -9.48 -10.59
C ARG A 10 18.41 -10.23 -11.34
N ASP A 11 19.64 -10.22 -10.82
CA ASP A 11 20.81 -10.84 -11.45
C ASP A 11 21.00 -10.39 -12.92
N GLY A 12 20.77 -9.09 -13.17
CA GLY A 12 20.86 -8.48 -14.50
C GLY A 12 19.73 -8.83 -15.47
N LYS A 13 18.73 -9.60 -15.05
CA LYS A 13 17.58 -10.00 -15.87
C LYS A 13 16.36 -9.15 -15.55
N ALA A 14 15.69 -8.65 -16.59
CA ALA A 14 14.43 -7.93 -16.46
C ALA A 14 13.33 -8.88 -15.98
N VAL A 15 12.59 -8.47 -14.94
CA VAL A 15 11.53 -9.25 -14.31
C VAL A 15 10.33 -8.38 -13.94
N HIS A 16 9.14 -8.95 -14.05
CA HIS A 16 7.93 -8.48 -13.40
C HIS A 16 7.48 -9.50 -12.36
N VAL A 17 6.62 -9.07 -11.44
CA VAL A 17 6.07 -9.97 -10.43
C VAL A 17 5.30 -11.13 -11.09
N SER A 18 5.55 -12.34 -10.62
CA SER A 18 4.86 -13.53 -11.12
C SER A 18 3.48 -13.67 -10.47
N PRO A 19 2.47 -14.17 -11.19
CA PRO A 19 1.17 -14.45 -10.62
C PRO A 19 1.24 -15.51 -9.52
N GLY A 20 0.30 -15.44 -8.58
CA GLY A 20 0.15 -16.42 -7.52
C GLY A 20 -1.24 -16.35 -6.89
N MET A 21 -1.61 -17.39 -6.14
CA MET A 21 -2.88 -17.35 -5.40
C MET A 21 -2.84 -16.21 -4.37
N LEU A 22 -3.87 -15.36 -4.38
CA LEU A 22 -3.99 -14.14 -3.56
C LEU A 22 -2.89 -13.09 -3.81
N ASP A 23 -2.33 -13.05 -5.02
CA ASP A 23 -1.31 -12.06 -5.37
C ASP A 23 -1.83 -10.63 -5.27
N ALA A 24 -3.04 -10.36 -5.75
CA ALA A 24 -3.70 -9.06 -5.71
C ALA A 24 -3.80 -8.51 -4.28
N GLU A 25 -4.21 -9.35 -3.33
CA GLU A 25 -4.44 -8.98 -1.94
C GLU A 25 -3.15 -8.84 -1.13
N ALA A 26 -2.11 -9.62 -1.45
CA ALA A 26 -0.91 -9.69 -0.63
C ALA A 26 0.24 -8.80 -1.12
N TYR A 27 0.47 -8.72 -2.45
CA TYR A 27 1.65 -8.04 -3.01
C TYR A 27 1.42 -7.44 -4.41
N GLY A 28 0.18 -7.42 -4.87
CA GLY A 28 -0.17 -7.17 -6.26
C GLY A 28 -0.28 -5.70 -6.65
N VAL A 29 -0.17 -4.76 -5.71
CA VAL A 29 -0.32 -3.33 -6.00
C VAL A 29 0.87 -2.82 -6.82
N LYS A 30 0.59 -2.15 -7.94
CA LYS A 30 1.54 -1.33 -8.69
C LYS A 30 1.02 0.10 -8.70
N THR A 31 1.90 1.06 -8.48
CA THR A 31 1.53 2.45 -8.21
C THR A 31 2.71 3.35 -8.55
N ASN A 32 2.44 4.64 -8.72
CA ASN A 32 3.47 5.65 -8.89
C ASN A 32 3.71 6.41 -7.57
N VAL A 33 4.74 7.27 -7.57
CA VAL A 33 5.10 8.04 -6.38
C VAL A 33 4.03 9.06 -5.96
N GLN A 34 3.27 9.61 -6.89
CA GLN A 34 2.24 10.62 -6.60
C GLN A 34 1.03 9.99 -5.89
N ASP A 35 0.60 8.82 -6.35
CA ASP A 35 -0.48 8.06 -5.74
C ASP A 35 -0.08 7.57 -4.34
N MET A 36 1.14 7.05 -4.18
CA MET A 36 1.64 6.63 -2.87
C MET A 36 1.81 7.80 -1.90
N ALA A 37 2.30 8.96 -2.37
CA ALA A 37 2.36 10.15 -1.54
C ALA A 37 0.96 10.60 -1.10
N SER A 38 -0.02 10.56 -2.00
CA SER A 38 -1.41 10.87 -1.70
C SER A 38 -1.99 9.89 -0.66
N TRP A 39 -1.69 8.60 -0.78
CA TRP A 39 -2.08 7.58 0.21
C TRP A 39 -1.45 7.83 1.59
N VAL A 40 -0.18 8.22 1.65
CA VAL A 40 0.50 8.57 2.91
C VAL A 40 -0.16 9.79 3.55
N VAL A 41 -0.45 10.84 2.79
CA VAL A 41 -1.14 12.04 3.29
C VAL A 41 -2.53 11.70 3.83
N ALA A 42 -3.29 10.85 3.13
CA ALA A 42 -4.59 10.37 3.60
C ALA A 42 -4.48 9.61 4.93
N ASN A 43 -3.41 8.84 5.13
CA ASN A 43 -3.16 8.15 6.41
C ASN A 43 -2.72 9.11 7.52
N MET A 44 -1.96 10.16 7.21
CA MET A 44 -1.51 11.15 8.19
C MET A 44 -2.63 12.08 8.67
N ALA A 45 -3.60 12.38 7.81
CA ALA A 45 -4.73 13.26 8.09
C ALA A 45 -6.05 12.66 7.59
N PRO A 46 -6.53 11.56 8.20
CA PRO A 46 -7.74 10.85 7.75
C PRO A 46 -9.00 11.71 7.85
N ASP A 47 -8.99 12.77 8.65
CA ASP A 47 -10.09 13.72 8.73
C ASP A 47 -10.36 14.50 7.44
N ASN A 48 -9.36 14.60 6.56
CA ASN A 48 -9.51 15.27 5.26
C ASN A 48 -10.13 14.36 4.19
N VAL A 49 -10.27 13.06 4.46
CA VAL A 49 -10.87 12.09 3.54
C VAL A 49 -12.39 12.25 3.55
N GLN A 50 -12.95 12.63 2.40
CA GLN A 50 -14.38 12.92 2.26
C GLN A 50 -15.24 11.65 2.21
N ASP A 51 -14.71 10.57 1.62
CA ASP A 51 -15.42 9.30 1.58
C ASP A 51 -15.45 8.67 2.98
N ALA A 52 -16.65 8.51 3.53
CA ALA A 52 -16.85 8.05 4.89
C ALA A 52 -16.34 6.62 5.11
N SER A 53 -16.54 5.73 4.14
CA SER A 53 -16.12 4.33 4.22
C SER A 53 -14.60 4.21 4.20
N LEU A 54 -13.94 4.98 3.34
CA LEU A 54 -12.48 5.02 3.25
C LEU A 54 -11.87 5.63 4.51
N LYS A 55 -12.44 6.72 5.03
CA LYS A 55 -12.02 7.32 6.31
C LYS A 55 -12.09 6.31 7.45
N GLN A 56 -13.21 5.56 7.54
CA GLN A 56 -13.37 4.51 8.53
C GLN A 56 -12.35 3.38 8.35
N GLY A 57 -12.11 2.94 7.11
CA GLY A 57 -11.11 1.91 6.80
C GLY A 57 -9.69 2.30 7.22
N ILE A 58 -9.27 3.54 6.94
CA ILE A 58 -7.96 4.07 7.36
C ILE A 58 -7.86 4.10 8.89
N THR A 59 -8.91 4.57 9.56
CA THR A 59 -8.95 4.62 11.04
C THR A 59 -8.84 3.22 11.66
N LEU A 60 -9.53 2.25 11.07
CA LEU A 60 -9.48 0.85 11.51
C LEU A 60 -8.09 0.24 11.29
N ALA A 61 -7.45 0.50 10.16
CA ALA A 61 -6.12 0.00 9.83
C ALA A 61 -5.02 0.54 10.78
N GLN A 62 -5.27 1.69 11.43
CA GLN A 62 -4.36 2.30 12.41
C GLN A 62 -4.64 1.87 13.85
N SER A 63 -5.64 1.01 14.06
CA SER A 63 -5.97 0.47 15.38
C SER A 63 -4.88 -0.48 15.86
N ARG A 64 -4.47 -0.32 17.11
CA ARG A 64 -3.44 -1.13 17.77
C ARG A 64 -4.09 -2.37 18.39
N TYR A 65 -3.60 -3.55 18.05
CA TYR A 65 -4.13 -4.82 18.55
C TYR A 65 -3.17 -5.56 19.48
N TRP A 66 -1.86 -5.29 19.39
CA TRP A 66 -0.86 -5.99 20.17
C TRP A 66 0.16 -5.03 20.80
N ARG A 67 0.78 -5.42 21.92
CA ARG A 67 1.82 -4.63 22.59
C ARG A 67 3.05 -5.50 22.85
N VAL A 68 4.21 -5.06 22.34
CA VAL A 68 5.53 -5.65 22.61
C VAL A 68 6.37 -4.63 23.36
N GLY A 69 6.47 -4.79 24.69
CA GLY A 69 7.18 -3.86 25.55
C GLY A 69 6.58 -2.45 25.51
N ALA A 70 7.32 -1.48 24.96
CA ALA A 70 6.86 -0.10 24.77
C ALA A 70 6.19 0.15 23.40
N MET A 71 6.25 -0.80 22.47
CA MET A 71 5.70 -0.66 21.12
C MET A 71 4.29 -1.24 21.04
N TYR A 72 3.39 -0.53 20.36
CA TYR A 72 2.09 -1.05 19.95
C TYR A 72 2.14 -1.45 18.47
N GLN A 73 1.54 -2.58 18.13
CA GLN A 73 1.34 -3.09 16.77
C GLN A 73 -0.14 -3.19 16.46
#